data_AF-A0A524NIY4-F1
#
_entry.id   AF-A0A524NIY4-F1
#
_cell.length_a   1.000
_cell.length_b   1.000
_cell.length_c   1.000
_cell.angle_alpha   90.00
_cell.angle_beta   90.00
_cell.angle_gamma   90.00
#
_symmetry.space_group_name_H-M   'P 1'
#
loop_
_entity.id
_entity.type
_entity.pdbx_description
1 polymer ?
#
loop_
_entity_poly.entity_id
_entity_poly.type
_entity_poly.pdbx_seq_one_letter_code
_entity_poly.pdbx_strand_id
1 'polypeptide(L)'
;MVKVALKDGVYWVGVVDWNIRDFHGYVTNRGSSYNAYLIQDEQTALIDTVKSTFSEELIQKISELTTFDKIDYIIVNHVEMDHSSSLPLIAKLGKNARIFASPRGREALID
;
A
#
# COMPACT_ATOMS: atom_id res chain seq x y z
N MET A 1 4.16 -16.18 -2.85
CA MET A 1 2.73 -16.33 -2.49
C MET A 1 1.92 -16.39 -3.78
N VAL A 2 0.59 -16.52 -3.73
CA VAL A 2 -0.23 -16.49 -4.96
C VAL A 2 -0.35 -15.03 -5.41
N LYS A 3 0.14 -14.74 -6.62
CA LYS A 3 -0.08 -13.49 -7.33
C LYS A 3 -1.59 -13.31 -7.58
N VAL A 4 -2.19 -12.24 -7.02
CA VAL A 4 -3.61 -11.93 -7.22
C VAL A 4 -3.74 -10.86 -8.31
N ALA A 5 -3.86 -11.29 -9.57
CA ALA A 5 -4.19 -10.41 -10.69
C ALA A 5 -5.71 -10.13 -10.71
N LEU A 6 -6.09 -8.86 -10.72
CA LEU A 6 -7.49 -8.42 -10.80
C LEU A 6 -7.90 -8.13 -12.24
N LYS A 7 -6.95 -7.59 -13.01
CA LYS A 7 -7.03 -7.31 -14.44
C LYS A 7 -5.60 -7.31 -14.99
N ASP A 8 -5.42 -7.38 -16.30
CA ASP A 8 -4.14 -7.13 -16.95
C ASP A 8 -3.53 -5.82 -16.45
N GLY A 9 -2.29 -5.91 -15.95
CA GLY A 9 -1.55 -4.79 -15.36
C GLY A 9 -2.01 -4.36 -13.97
N VAL A 10 -3.08 -4.91 -13.39
CA VAL A 10 -3.61 -4.50 -12.08
C VAL A 10 -3.58 -5.65 -11.08
N TYR A 11 -2.80 -5.47 -10.02
CA TYR A 11 -2.54 -6.50 -9.02
C TYR A 11 -2.93 -6.03 -7.63
N TRP A 12 -3.56 -6.92 -6.87
CA TRP A 12 -3.72 -6.71 -5.44
C TRP A 12 -2.42 -7.11 -4.73
N VAL A 13 -1.84 -6.16 -3.99
CA VAL A 13 -0.62 -6.34 -3.18
C VAL A 13 -0.86 -6.03 -1.70
N GLY A 14 -2.11 -5.76 -1.31
CA GLY A 14 -2.53 -5.54 0.07
C GLY A 14 -2.41 -6.78 0.95
N VAL A 15 -2.98 -6.71 2.15
CA VAL A 15 -2.88 -7.78 3.16
C VAL A 15 -4.23 -8.04 3.81
N VAL A 16 -4.48 -9.30 4.18
CA VAL A 16 -5.65 -9.68 4.98
C VAL A 16 -5.22 -9.85 6.43
N ASP A 17 -5.78 -9.04 7.32
CA ASP A 17 -5.64 -9.20 8.76
C ASP A 17 -6.81 -10.03 9.28
N TRP A 18 -6.60 -11.34 9.35
CA TRP A 18 -7.59 -12.28 9.87
C TRP A 18 -7.80 -12.17 11.38
N ASN A 19 -6.88 -11.52 12.10
CA ASN A 19 -6.79 -11.54 13.55
C ASN A 19 -7.33 -10.26 14.20
N ILE A 20 -7.45 -9.17 13.45
CA ILE A 20 -8.04 -7.94 13.97
C ILE A 20 -9.48 -8.17 14.44
N ARG A 21 -9.80 -7.72 15.65
CA ARG A 21 -11.14 -7.84 16.26
C ARG A 21 -11.68 -6.50 16.74
N ASP A 22 -10.81 -5.59 17.14
CA ASP A 22 -11.12 -4.19 17.39
C ASP A 22 -10.33 -3.36 16.38
N PHE A 23 -11.06 -2.63 15.54
CA PHE A 23 -10.51 -1.76 14.53
C PHE A 23 -11.11 -0.36 14.71
N HIS A 24 -10.40 0.49 15.44
CA HIS A 24 -10.81 1.87 15.73
C HIS A 24 -12.19 1.94 16.41
N GLY A 25 -12.48 0.99 17.32
CA GLY A 25 -13.77 0.88 18.00
C GLY A 25 -14.82 0.04 17.24
N TYR A 26 -14.52 -0.43 16.04
CA TYR A 26 -15.38 -1.36 15.30
C TYR A 26 -15.01 -2.81 15.58
N VAL A 27 -16.03 -3.62 15.88
CA VAL A 27 -15.85 -5.07 16.05
C VAL A 27 -15.76 -5.75 14.68
N THR A 28 -14.61 -6.37 14.41
CA THR A 28 -14.29 -7.05 13.13
C THR A 28 -14.20 -8.56 13.32
N ASN A 29 -15.34 -9.22 13.57
CA ASN A 29 -15.39 -10.68 13.86
C ASN A 29 -14.79 -11.57 12.76
N ARG A 30 -14.71 -11.06 11.52
CA ARG A 30 -14.17 -11.78 10.36
C ARG A 30 -12.80 -11.25 9.91
N GLY A 31 -12.16 -10.43 10.73
CA GLY A 31 -10.97 -9.68 10.35
C GLY A 31 -11.28 -8.51 9.41
N SER A 32 -10.23 -8.00 8.78
CA SER A 32 -10.29 -6.93 7.78
C SER A 32 -9.18 -7.12 6.74
N SER A 33 -9.10 -6.22 5.76
CA SER A 33 -8.01 -6.18 4.79
C SER A 33 -7.52 -4.75 4.60
N TYR A 34 -6.20 -4.57 4.51
CA TYR A 34 -5.56 -3.33 4.09
C TYR A 34 -5.23 -3.47 2.61
N ASN A 35 -6.09 -2.91 1.75
CA ASN A 35 -5.95 -3.08 0.31
C ASN A 35 -4.98 -2.06 -0.27
N ALA A 36 -3.97 -2.57 -0.97
CA ALA A 36 -3.04 -1.79 -1.78
C ALA A 36 -2.96 -2.43 -3.17
N TYR A 37 -2.70 -1.62 -4.20
CA TYR A 37 -2.74 -2.07 -5.58
C TYR A 37 -1.48 -1.64 -6.34
N LEU A 38 -0.88 -2.57 -7.09
CA LEU A 38 0.19 -2.26 -8.01
C LEU A 38 -0.38 -2.23 -9.43
N ILE A 39 -0.26 -1.08 -10.09
CA ILE A 39 -0.68 -0.87 -11.47
C ILE A 39 0.58 -0.77 -12.32
N GLN A 40 0.75 -1.69 -13.27
CA GLN A 40 1.85 -1.73 -14.23
C GLN A 40 1.35 -1.33 -15.61
N ASP A 41 1.84 -0.20 -16.09
CA ASP A 41 1.60 0.34 -17.43
C ASP A 41 2.92 0.96 -17.96
N GLU A 42 2.85 1.89 -18.91
CA GLU A 42 4.00 2.73 -19.30
C GLU A 42 4.71 3.37 -18.09
N GLN A 43 3.95 3.67 -17.04
CA GLN A 43 4.45 4.05 -15.73
C GLN A 43 3.79 3.18 -14.65
N THR A 44 4.57 2.79 -13.65
CA THR A 44 4.11 1.93 -12.55
C THR A 44 3.68 2.76 -11.35
N ALA A 45 2.47 2.50 -10.86
CA ALA A 45 1.91 3.15 -9.69
C ALA A 45 1.58 2.15 -8.58
N LEU A 46 1.95 2.49 -7.35
CA LEU A 46 1.43 1.87 -6.14
C LEU A 46 0.31 2.74 -5.57
N ILE A 47 -0.87 2.16 -5.38
CA ILE A 47 -2.02 2.81 -4.75
C ILE A 47 -2.13 2.35 -3.30
N ASP A 48 -2.05 3.33 -2.39
CA ASP A 48 -2.02 3.19 -0.94
C ASP A 48 -0.92 2.25 -0.43
N THR A 49 -0.80 2.17 0.89
CA THR A 49 0.05 1.17 1.55
C THR A 49 -0.79 0.40 2.57
N VAL A 50 -0.12 -0.30 3.49
CA VAL A 50 -0.78 -1.07 4.54
C VAL A 50 -0.31 -0.58 5.91
N LYS A 51 -0.98 -1.04 6.96
CA LYS A 51 -0.52 -0.86 8.34
C LYS A 51 0.92 -1.39 8.50
N SER A 52 1.77 -0.68 9.23
CA SER A 52 3.22 -0.90 9.32
C SER A 52 3.61 -2.33 9.72
N THR A 53 2.79 -2.99 10.55
CA THR A 53 2.96 -4.40 10.95
C THR A 53 2.91 -5.39 9.78
N PHE A 54 2.38 -4.97 8.63
CA PHE A 54 2.26 -5.77 7.41
C PHE A 54 3.16 -5.28 6.27
N SER A 55 4.09 -4.36 6.57
CA SER A 55 4.98 -3.76 5.56
C SER A 55 5.85 -4.80 4.83
N GLU A 56 6.38 -5.81 5.53
CA GLU A 56 7.17 -6.89 4.92
C GLU A 56 6.35 -7.71 3.92
N GLU A 57 5.09 -8.00 4.22
CA GLU A 57 4.21 -8.74 3.31
C GLU A 57 3.88 -7.92 2.05
N LEU A 58 3.61 -6.62 2.21
CA LEU A 58 3.44 -5.70 1.08
C LEU A 58 4.71 -5.67 0.22
N ILE A 59 5.89 -5.56 0.84
CA ILE A 59 7.18 -5.55 0.14
C ILE A 59 7.40 -6.84 -0.64
N GLN A 60 7.13 -7.99 -0.02
CA GLN A 60 7.26 -9.27 -0.67
C GLN A 60 6.33 -9.38 -1.89
N LYS A 61 5.07 -8.99 -1.76
CA LYS A 61 4.09 -9.02 -2.86
C LYS A 61 4.47 -8.10 -4.02
N ILE A 62 4.96 -6.90 -3.74
CA ILE A 62 5.48 -5.99 -4.78
C ILE A 62 6.72 -6.60 -5.45
N SER A 63 7.63 -7.18 -4.66
CA SER A 63 8.90 -7.76 -5.15
C SER A 63 8.70 -9.00 -6.03
N GLU A 64 7.56 -9.69 -5.91
CA GLU A 64 7.15 -10.77 -6.82
C GLU A 64 6.72 -10.25 -8.22
N LEU A 65 6.44 -8.94 -8.36
CA LEU A 65 5.90 -8.32 -9.57
C LEU A 65 6.88 -7.35 -10.26
N THR A 66 7.67 -6.63 -9.46
CA THR A 66 8.60 -5.61 -9.95
C THR A 66 9.67 -5.30 -8.90
N THR A 67 10.60 -4.43 -9.24
CA THR A 67 11.56 -3.85 -8.29
C THR A 67 11.12 -2.44 -7.92
N PHE A 68 11.44 -1.99 -6.69
CA PHE A 68 10.97 -0.70 -6.19
C PHE A 68 11.50 0.51 -6.96
N ASP A 69 12.67 0.40 -7.61
CA ASP A 69 13.25 1.44 -8.47
C ASP A 69 12.43 1.69 -9.75
N LYS A 70 11.55 0.76 -10.13
CA LYS A 70 10.63 0.88 -11.26
C LYS A 70 9.28 1.48 -10.90
N ILE A 71 9.03 1.78 -9.63
CA ILE A 71 7.78 2.44 -9.22
C ILE A 71 7.95 3.94 -9.49
N ASP A 72 7.18 4.47 -10.42
CA ASP A 72 7.17 5.89 -10.76
C ASP A 72 6.32 6.69 -9.77
N TYR A 73 5.24 6.08 -9.27
CA TYR A 73 4.25 6.77 -8.46
C TYR A 73 3.85 5.99 -7.21
N ILE A 74 3.72 6.71 -6.09
CA ILE A 74 3.02 6.23 -4.89
C ILE A 74 1.85 7.19 -4.66
N ILE A 75 0.63 6.67 -4.77
CA ILE A 75 -0.61 7.45 -4.61
C ILE A 75 -1.17 7.14 -3.23
N VAL A 76 -1.27 8.17 -2.38
CA VAL A 76 -1.83 8.09 -1.03
C VAL A 76 -3.21 8.76 -1.04
N ASN A 77 -4.26 7.93 -0.99
CA ASN A 77 -5.64 8.39 -1.00
C ASN A 77 -6.09 8.87 0.38
N HIS A 78 -5.63 8.21 1.44
CA HIS A 78 -5.99 8.49 2.83
C HIS A 78 -4.77 8.36 3.74
N VAL A 79 -4.71 9.20 4.77
CA VAL A 79 -3.52 9.34 5.64
C VAL A 79 -3.61 8.55 6.94
N GLU A 80 -4.76 7.96 7.24
CA GLU A 80 -4.92 7.13 8.43
C GLU A 80 -3.95 5.94 8.40
N MET A 81 -3.41 5.62 9.57
CA MET A 81 -2.20 4.79 9.69
C MET A 81 -2.40 3.36 9.21
N ASP A 82 -3.63 2.88 9.11
CA ASP A 82 -3.96 1.57 8.56
C ASP A 82 -3.72 1.45 7.05
N HIS A 83 -3.64 2.60 6.34
CA HIS A 83 -3.32 2.69 4.91
C HIS A 83 -2.00 3.40 4.62
N SER A 84 -1.48 4.21 5.55
CA SER A 84 -0.33 5.08 5.30
C SER A 84 0.94 4.72 6.08
N SER A 85 0.85 3.94 7.17
CA SER A 85 2.00 3.79 8.08
C SER A 85 3.16 2.97 7.52
N SER A 86 2.98 2.25 6.41
CA SER A 86 4.10 1.63 5.68
C SER A 86 4.78 2.59 4.68
N LEU A 87 4.18 3.74 4.37
CA LEU A 87 4.69 4.70 3.40
C LEU A 87 6.15 5.10 3.64
N PRO A 88 6.63 5.39 4.88
CA PRO A 88 8.03 5.77 5.08
C PRO A 88 9.02 4.69 4.62
N LEU A 89 8.71 3.42 4.86
CA LEU A 89 9.55 2.30 4.43
C LEU A 89 9.46 2.10 2.92
N ILE A 90 8.26 2.17 2.35
CA ILE A 90 8.02 2.02 0.92
C ILE A 90 8.71 3.14 0.13
N ALA A 91 8.62 4.40 0.59
CA ALA A 91 9.29 5.55 -0.03
C ALA A 91 10.82 5.44 0.03
N LYS A 92 11.37 4.84 1.10
CA LYS A 92 12.81 4.59 1.21
C LYS A 92 13.31 3.57 0.18
N LEU A 93 12.47 2.58 -0.16
CA LEU A 93 12.76 1.56 -1.18
C LEU A 93 12.54 2.12 -2.60
N GLY A 94 11.39 2.75 -2.83
CA GLY A 94 11.00 3.38 -4.10
C GLY A 94 11.56 4.78 -4.25
N LYS A 95 12.89 4.93 -4.24
CA LYS A 95 13.57 6.24 -4.22
C LYS A 95 13.28 7.14 -5.42
N ASN A 96 12.87 6.56 -6.54
CA ASN A 96 12.52 7.28 -7.77
C ASN A 96 11.04 7.69 -7.80
N ALA A 97 10.22 7.12 -6.91
CA ALA A 97 8.79 7.31 -6.96
C ALA A 97 8.41 8.72 -6.51
N ARG A 98 7.56 9.38 -7.29
CA ARG A 98 6.88 10.60 -6.87
C ARG A 98 5.65 10.24 -6.04
N ILE A 99 5.56 10.84 -4.86
CA ILE A 99 4.41 10.66 -3.96
C ILE A 99 3.32 11.67 -4.31
N PHE A 100 2.10 11.18 -4.50
CA PHE A 100 0.90 11.97 -4.75
C PHE A 100 -0.08 11.82 -3.58
N ALA A 101 -0.63 12.94 -3.15
CA ALA A 101 -1.71 13.02 -2.17
C ALA A 101 -2.55 14.27 -2.46
N SER A 102 -3.74 14.35 -1.87
CA SER A 102 -4.49 15.62 -1.86
C SER A 102 -3.70 16.71 -1.10
N PRO A 103 -3.99 18.02 -1.28
CA PRO A 103 -3.29 19.08 -0.53
C PRO A 103 -3.32 18.86 0.99
N ARG A 104 -4.48 18.50 1.55
CA ARG A 104 -4.62 18.17 2.97
C ARG A 104 -3.89 16.88 3.35
N GLY A 105 -3.93 15.86 2.49
CA GLY A 105 -3.19 14.63 2.73
C GLY A 105 -1.68 14.88 2.80
N ARG A 106 -1.15 15.75 1.93
CA ARG A 106 0.25 16.15 1.96
C ARG A 106 0.62 16.85 3.27
N GLU A 107 -0.20 17.77 3.75
CA GLU A 107 0.02 18.44 5.05
C GLU A 107 0.12 17.39 6.17
N ALA A 108 -0.88 16.51 6.29
CA ALA A 108 -0.91 15.46 7.30
C ALA A 108 0.20 14.39 7.19
N LEU A 109 0.85 14.25 6.03
CA LEU A 109 1.98 13.32 5.83
C LEU A 109 3.34 13.93 6.20
N ILE A 110 3.43 15.25 6.26
CA ILE A 110 4.68 15.99 6.50
C ILE A 110 4.74 16.53 7.94
N ASP A 111 3.58 16.69 8.60
CA ASP A 111 3.45 17.00 10.02
C ASP A 111 4.07 15.90 10.92
#